data_AF-A0A7C2ZKL8-F1
#
_entry.id   AF-A0A7C2ZKL8-F1
#
_cell.length_a   1.000
_cell.length_b   1.000
_cell.length_c   1.000
_cell.angle_alpha   90.00
_cell.angle_beta   90.00
_cell.angle_gamma   90.00
#
_symmetry.space_group_name_H-M   'P 1'
#
loop_
_entity.id
_entity.type
_entity.pdbx_description
1 polymer ?
#
loop_
_entity_poly.entity_id
_entity_poly.type
_entity_poly.pdbx_seq_one_letter_code
_entity_poly.pdbx_strand_id
1 'polypeptide(L)'
;MLRVTMLLMGLVVLAAAGQSQALTVVDFHTDAVIQEGDAYDVVNVWDNARIVMTGGMVREVRLHDGSSLDVSGGDIGEYLFVGDASYLRMSGPAESSLIIAFAGTSVSDMYGWVKGANLSATGESRVNVYGYGFQVSTNYGAVLLHGIWENDEAFSMYLRGGERDYARFVLHEIPEPGVLGLLAVGWVVSRWRRNAVHASGRSH
;
A
#
# COMPACT_ATOMS: atom_id res chain seq x y z
N MET A 1 33.56 -5.85 -46.56
CA MET A 1 33.29 -6.74 -45.41
C MET A 1 32.66 -5.96 -44.26
N LEU A 2 31.44 -5.45 -44.42
CA LEU A 2 30.78 -4.60 -43.40
C LEU A 2 29.26 -4.53 -43.69
N ARG A 3 28.57 -5.68 -43.73
CA ARG A 3 27.11 -5.74 -44.00
C ARG A 3 26.33 -6.85 -43.29
N VAL A 4 26.97 -7.69 -42.48
CA VAL A 4 26.32 -8.89 -41.90
C VAL A 4 25.93 -8.69 -40.42
N THR A 5 26.49 -7.70 -39.73
CA THR A 5 26.30 -7.52 -38.28
C THR A 5 25.05 -6.73 -37.88
N MET A 6 24.38 -6.01 -38.79
CA MET A 6 23.16 -5.23 -38.46
C MET A 6 21.85 -6.04 -38.55
N LEU A 7 21.85 -7.20 -39.21
CA LEU A 7 20.63 -8.01 -39.35
C LEU A 7 20.35 -8.90 -38.13
N LEU A 8 21.36 -9.18 -37.30
CA LEU A 8 21.21 -10.06 -36.14
C LEU A 8 20.63 -9.34 -34.90
N MET A 9 20.85 -8.03 -34.75
CA MET A 9 20.24 -7.25 -33.66
C MET A 9 18.75 -6.97 -33.89
N GLY A 10 18.29 -6.91 -35.15
CA GLY A 10 16.87 -6.73 -35.46
C GLY A 10 16.01 -7.96 -35.14
N LEU A 11 16.58 -9.17 -35.20
CA LEU A 11 15.84 -10.42 -34.95
C LEU A 11 15.68 -10.72 -33.44
N VAL A 12 16.61 -10.26 -32.59
CA VAL A 12 16.52 -10.42 -31.13
C VAL A 12 15.45 -9.51 -30.52
N VAL A 13 15.18 -8.35 -31.13
CA VAL A 13 14.12 -7.44 -30.66
C VAL A 13 12.71 -7.97 -31.00
N LEU A 14 12.57 -8.82 -32.03
CA LEU A 14 11.26 -9.36 -32.43
C LEU A 14 10.79 -10.56 -31.58
N ALA A 15 11.72 -11.27 -30.90
CA ALA A 15 11.38 -12.40 -30.03
C ALA A 15 10.90 -11.97 -28.63
N ALA A 16 11.15 -10.72 -28.23
CA ALA A 16 10.66 -10.16 -26.96
C ALA A 16 9.25 -9.55 -27.06
N ALA A 17 8.71 -9.41 -28.28
CA ALA A 17 7.38 -8.82 -28.52
C ALA A 17 6.24 -9.85 -28.57
N GLY A 18 6.52 -11.12 -28.33
CA GLY A 18 5.60 -12.22 -28.57
C GLY A 18 5.19 -12.95 -27.30
N GLN A 19 4.19 -12.42 -26.60
CA GLN A 19 3.05 -13.15 -25.97
C GLN A 19 2.37 -12.30 -24.88
N SER A 20 1.93 -11.09 -25.23
CA SER A 20 0.82 -10.46 -24.50
C SER A 20 -0.49 -11.12 -24.97
N GLN A 21 -0.65 -12.41 -24.68
CA GLN A 21 -1.98 -13.02 -24.71
C GLN A 21 -2.67 -12.60 -23.41
N ALA A 22 -3.46 -11.54 -23.49
CA ALA A 22 -4.38 -11.21 -22.41
C ALA A 22 -5.41 -12.33 -22.24
N LEU A 23 -5.83 -12.51 -20.98
CA LEU A 23 -7.04 -13.18 -20.48
C LEU A 23 -6.87 -14.59 -19.93
N THR A 24 -6.08 -14.71 -18.86
CA THR A 24 -6.11 -15.87 -17.96
C THR A 24 -6.63 -15.47 -16.58
N VAL A 25 -7.58 -16.26 -16.08
CA VAL A 25 -7.81 -16.42 -14.64
C VAL A 25 -6.71 -17.33 -14.13
N VAL A 26 -6.01 -16.93 -13.08
CA VAL A 26 -5.01 -17.75 -12.40
C VAL A 26 -5.39 -17.90 -10.93
N ASP A 27 -5.28 -19.14 -10.45
CA ASP A 27 -5.51 -19.49 -9.06
C ASP A 27 -4.16 -19.86 -8.43
N PHE A 28 -3.72 -19.07 -7.45
CA PHE A 28 -2.54 -19.38 -6.65
C PHE A 28 -2.97 -20.06 -5.35
N HIS A 29 -2.59 -21.34 -5.21
CA HIS A 29 -2.71 -22.13 -3.98
C HIS A 29 -1.37 -22.23 -3.22
N THR A 30 -0.31 -21.64 -3.77
CA THR A 30 1.03 -21.59 -3.19
C THR A 30 1.66 -20.24 -3.47
N ASP A 31 2.70 -19.89 -2.73
CA ASP A 31 3.43 -18.64 -2.90
C ASP A 31 3.91 -18.42 -4.33
N ALA A 32 3.83 -17.18 -4.81
CA ALA A 32 4.28 -16.78 -6.14
C ALA A 32 4.68 -15.30 -6.20
N VAL A 33 5.29 -14.93 -7.33
CA VAL A 33 5.68 -13.56 -7.64
C VAL A 33 5.03 -13.16 -8.95
N ILE A 34 4.42 -11.98 -8.97
CA ILE A 34 3.99 -11.29 -10.18
C ILE A 34 5.04 -10.21 -10.48
N GLN A 35 5.66 -10.30 -11.64
CA GLN A 35 6.79 -9.47 -12.06
C GLN A 35 6.53 -8.81 -13.42
N GLU A 36 7.46 -7.96 -13.85
CA GLU A 36 7.33 -7.25 -15.12
C GLU A 36 7.19 -8.22 -16.30
N GLY A 37 6.21 -7.94 -17.17
CA GLY A 37 5.85 -8.79 -18.31
C GLY A 37 4.72 -9.77 -18.02
N ASP A 38 4.38 -10.02 -16.75
CA ASP A 38 3.20 -10.80 -16.38
C ASP A 38 1.93 -9.97 -16.61
N ALA A 39 0.90 -10.60 -17.20
CA ALA A 39 -0.39 -9.98 -17.45
C ALA A 39 -1.53 -10.96 -17.15
N TYR A 40 -2.38 -10.63 -16.17
CA TYR A 40 -3.50 -11.46 -15.75
C TYR A 40 -4.81 -10.68 -15.78
N ASP A 41 -5.91 -11.38 -16.06
CA ASP A 41 -7.23 -10.78 -15.98
C ASP A 41 -7.77 -10.87 -14.56
N VAL A 42 -7.73 -12.07 -13.99
CA VAL A 42 -8.15 -12.32 -12.62
C VAL A 42 -7.10 -13.16 -11.93
N VAL A 43 -6.63 -12.69 -10.78
CA VAL A 43 -5.77 -13.45 -9.87
C VAL A 43 -6.58 -13.78 -8.63
N ASN A 44 -6.84 -15.06 -8.38
CA ASN A 44 -7.35 -15.52 -7.10
C ASN A 44 -6.22 -16.14 -6.28
N VAL A 45 -6.19 -15.84 -4.98
CA VAL A 45 -5.19 -16.35 -4.05
C VAL A 45 -5.90 -17.07 -2.92
N TRP A 46 -5.54 -18.32 -2.69
CA TRP A 46 -6.21 -19.25 -1.79
C TRP A 46 -5.24 -19.86 -0.77
N ASP A 47 -5.77 -20.59 0.21
CA ASP A 47 -5.02 -21.51 1.07
C ASP A 47 -3.83 -20.90 1.82
N ASN A 48 -3.96 -19.65 2.30
CA ASN A 48 -2.88 -18.89 2.94
C ASN A 48 -1.65 -18.63 2.04
N ALA A 49 -1.78 -18.76 0.72
CA ALA A 49 -0.70 -18.43 -0.20
C ALA A 49 -0.29 -16.95 -0.11
N ARG A 50 1.00 -16.68 -0.34
CA ARG A 50 1.56 -15.34 -0.35
C ARG A 50 2.02 -14.94 -1.74
N ILE A 51 1.46 -13.84 -2.24
CA ILE A 51 1.84 -13.25 -3.51
C ILE A 51 2.64 -11.98 -3.27
N VAL A 52 3.75 -11.84 -3.99
CA VAL A 52 4.52 -10.60 -4.06
C VAL A 52 4.41 -10.03 -5.46
N MET A 53 3.86 -8.83 -5.58
CA MET A 53 3.71 -8.13 -6.85
C MET A 53 4.72 -6.98 -6.93
N THR A 54 5.69 -7.14 -7.82
CA THR A 54 6.80 -6.18 -8.05
C THR A 54 6.72 -5.49 -9.41
N GLY A 55 5.83 -5.95 -10.29
CA GLY A 55 5.61 -5.48 -11.65
C GLY A 55 4.36 -6.11 -12.25
N GLY A 56 4.22 -6.03 -13.56
CA GLY A 56 3.12 -6.68 -14.28
C GLY A 56 1.79 -5.95 -14.18
N MET A 57 0.78 -6.48 -14.85
CA MET A 57 -0.56 -5.88 -14.96
C MET A 57 -1.64 -6.90 -14.60
N VAL A 58 -2.51 -6.55 -13.65
CA VAL A 58 -3.61 -7.41 -13.22
C VAL A 58 -4.90 -6.60 -13.22
N ARG A 59 -5.96 -7.08 -13.90
CA ARG A 59 -7.24 -6.35 -13.90
C ARG A 59 -7.98 -6.51 -12.56
N GLU A 60 -8.09 -7.74 -12.06
CA GLU A 60 -8.71 -8.05 -10.77
C GLU A 60 -7.84 -8.96 -9.89
N VAL A 61 -7.81 -8.70 -8.59
CA VAL A 61 -7.18 -9.59 -7.59
C VAL A 61 -8.17 -9.91 -6.47
N ARG A 62 -8.22 -11.18 -6.04
CA ARG A 62 -9.09 -11.65 -4.96
C ARG A 62 -8.30 -12.51 -3.97
N LEU A 63 -8.30 -12.11 -2.71
CA LEU A 63 -7.63 -12.81 -1.62
C LEU A 63 -8.64 -13.54 -0.75
N HIS A 64 -8.41 -14.84 -0.56
CA HIS A 64 -9.24 -15.76 0.20
C HIS A 64 -8.44 -16.54 1.25
N ASP A 65 -9.14 -17.12 2.22
CA ASP A 65 -8.63 -18.12 3.17
C ASP A 65 -7.30 -17.75 3.84
N GLY A 66 -7.19 -16.52 4.37
CA GLY A 66 -6.00 -16.04 5.07
C GLY A 66 -4.79 -15.77 4.18
N SER A 67 -4.97 -15.69 2.86
CA SER A 67 -3.89 -15.37 1.91
C SER A 67 -3.36 -13.95 2.07
N SER A 68 -2.24 -13.67 1.40
CA SER A 68 -1.62 -12.34 1.46
C SER A 68 -1.09 -11.85 0.13
N LEU A 69 -1.15 -10.54 -0.05
CA LEU A 69 -0.59 -9.82 -1.20
C LEU A 69 0.28 -8.66 -0.70
N ASP A 70 1.56 -8.67 -1.08
CA ASP A 70 2.47 -7.54 -0.93
C ASP A 70 2.67 -6.88 -2.30
N VAL A 71 2.20 -5.64 -2.49
CA VAL A 71 2.35 -4.86 -3.72
C VAL A 71 3.38 -3.75 -3.53
N SER A 72 4.48 -3.84 -4.27
CA SER A 72 5.52 -2.78 -4.34
C SER A 72 5.72 -2.22 -5.74
N GLY A 73 5.10 -2.82 -6.76
CA GLY A 73 5.12 -2.37 -8.15
C GLY A 73 4.07 -3.08 -8.99
N GLY A 74 3.99 -2.74 -10.27
CA GLY A 74 2.95 -3.21 -11.18
C GLY A 74 1.68 -2.37 -11.13
N ASP A 75 0.62 -2.88 -11.75
CA ASP A 75 -0.67 -2.20 -11.83
C ASP A 75 -1.85 -3.16 -11.55
N ILE A 76 -2.79 -2.71 -10.71
CA ILE A 76 -4.06 -3.36 -10.44
C ILE A 76 -5.18 -2.42 -10.93
N GLY A 77 -5.81 -2.77 -12.04
CA GLY A 77 -6.64 -1.83 -12.81
C GLY A 77 -8.03 -1.55 -12.23
N GLU A 78 -8.81 -2.59 -11.93
CA GLU A 78 -10.25 -2.42 -11.69
C GLU A 78 -10.68 -2.76 -10.25
N TYR A 79 -10.31 -3.95 -9.77
CA TYR A 79 -10.89 -4.49 -8.55
C TYR A 79 -9.90 -5.28 -7.69
N LEU A 80 -9.88 -4.98 -6.40
CA LEU A 80 -9.10 -5.70 -5.39
C LEU A 80 -10.01 -6.10 -4.23
N PHE A 81 -10.25 -7.39 -4.09
CA PHE A 81 -11.03 -7.95 -2.99
C PHE A 81 -10.12 -8.63 -1.97
N VAL A 82 -10.33 -8.34 -0.69
CA VAL A 82 -9.60 -8.94 0.43
C VAL A 82 -10.59 -9.49 1.44
N GLY A 83 -10.79 -10.80 1.43
CA GLY A 83 -11.74 -11.50 2.30
C GLY A 83 -11.08 -12.42 3.33
N ASP A 84 -11.90 -13.08 4.15
CA ASP A 84 -11.54 -14.31 4.87
C ASP A 84 -10.23 -14.24 5.68
N ALA A 85 -10.06 -13.17 6.47
CA ALA A 85 -8.87 -12.91 7.29
C ALA A 85 -7.56 -12.68 6.49
N SER A 86 -7.65 -12.40 5.19
CA SER A 86 -6.51 -12.12 4.33
C SER A 86 -5.83 -10.79 4.65
N TYR A 87 -4.59 -10.64 4.20
CA TYR A 87 -3.76 -9.46 4.44
C TYR A 87 -3.29 -8.80 3.13
N LEU A 88 -3.46 -7.47 3.05
CA LEU A 88 -2.96 -6.68 1.92
C LEU A 88 -1.96 -5.63 2.40
N ARG A 89 -0.75 -5.66 1.88
CA ARG A 89 0.21 -4.55 2.01
C ARG A 89 0.44 -3.90 0.66
N MET A 90 0.30 -2.58 0.60
CA MET A 90 0.47 -1.83 -0.65
C MET A 90 1.36 -0.61 -0.46
N SER A 91 2.39 -0.52 -1.29
CA SER A 91 3.39 0.55 -1.31
C SER A 91 3.71 1.06 -2.73
N GLY A 92 3.22 0.36 -3.77
CA GLY A 92 3.45 0.70 -5.17
C GLY A 92 2.26 1.41 -5.86
N PRO A 93 2.43 1.83 -7.13
CA PRO A 93 1.36 2.38 -7.98
C PRO A 93 0.09 1.54 -7.94
N ALA A 94 -1.04 2.20 -7.68
CA ALA A 94 -2.33 1.73 -8.11
C ALA A 94 -2.92 2.77 -9.08
N GLU A 95 -3.51 2.27 -10.18
CA GLU A 95 -4.20 3.13 -11.13
C GLU A 95 -5.34 3.94 -10.49
N SER A 96 -5.66 5.04 -11.15
CA SER A 96 -6.79 5.86 -10.77
C SER A 96 -8.09 5.12 -11.01
N SER A 97 -8.94 5.03 -9.98
CA SER A 97 -10.26 4.35 -9.96
C SER A 97 -10.29 2.92 -9.41
N LEU A 98 -9.20 2.39 -8.87
CA LEU A 98 -9.22 1.07 -8.21
C LEU A 98 -10.29 1.00 -7.12
N ILE A 99 -11.14 -0.03 -7.18
CA ILE A 99 -12.09 -0.36 -6.12
C ILE A 99 -11.45 -1.41 -5.22
N ILE A 100 -11.31 -1.08 -3.93
CA ILE A 100 -10.74 -1.97 -2.92
C ILE A 100 -11.81 -2.33 -1.91
N ALA A 101 -12.15 -3.60 -1.82
CA ALA A 101 -13.19 -4.11 -0.94
C ALA A 101 -12.62 -5.07 0.11
N PHE A 102 -12.87 -4.77 1.37
CA PHE A 102 -12.46 -5.56 2.53
C PHE A 102 -13.68 -6.19 3.21
N ALA A 103 -13.54 -7.47 3.57
CA ALA A 103 -14.61 -8.24 4.21
C ALA A 103 -14.08 -9.19 5.28
N GLY A 104 -14.97 -9.60 6.20
CA GLY A 104 -14.62 -10.49 7.30
C GLY A 104 -13.72 -9.80 8.33
N THR A 105 -12.55 -10.39 8.59
CA THR A 105 -11.53 -9.92 9.54
C THR A 105 -10.23 -9.49 8.86
N SER A 106 -10.29 -9.18 7.56
CA SER A 106 -9.11 -8.82 6.77
C SER A 106 -8.41 -7.55 7.28
N VAL A 107 -7.11 -7.47 7.12
CA VAL A 107 -6.31 -6.28 7.49
C VAL A 107 -5.54 -5.78 6.29
N SER A 108 -5.44 -4.47 6.13
CA SER A 108 -4.58 -3.88 5.12
C SER A 108 -3.75 -2.73 5.66
N ASP A 109 -2.52 -2.66 5.17
CA ASP A 109 -1.60 -1.57 5.42
C ASP A 109 -1.20 -0.89 4.09
N MET A 110 -1.48 0.40 3.97
CA MET A 110 -1.24 1.19 2.77
C MET A 110 -0.26 2.34 3.04
N TYR A 111 0.88 2.33 2.35
CA TYR A 111 1.99 3.26 2.57
C TYR A 111 2.35 4.12 1.34
N GLY A 112 1.54 4.10 0.28
CA GLY A 112 1.85 4.89 -0.91
C GLY A 112 0.88 4.73 -2.08
N TRP A 113 1.05 5.63 -3.05
CA TRP A 113 0.76 5.48 -4.49
C TRP A 113 -0.65 5.03 -4.94
N VAL A 114 -1.66 5.18 -4.09
CA VAL A 114 -3.07 5.05 -4.52
C VAL A 114 -3.64 6.41 -4.93
N LYS A 115 -3.96 6.60 -6.22
CA LYS A 115 -4.51 7.85 -6.74
C LYS A 115 -6.02 7.74 -6.97
N GLY A 116 -6.85 8.01 -5.96
CA GLY A 116 -8.30 8.02 -6.16
C GLY A 116 -8.92 6.62 -6.13
N ALA A 117 -8.70 5.88 -5.03
CA ALA A 117 -9.38 4.61 -4.80
C ALA A 117 -10.75 4.78 -4.16
N ASN A 118 -11.63 3.82 -4.45
CA ASN A 118 -12.86 3.60 -3.70
C ASN A 118 -12.62 2.46 -2.72
N LEU A 119 -12.52 2.81 -1.43
CA LEU A 119 -12.28 1.85 -0.37
C LEU A 119 -13.60 1.53 0.34
N SER A 120 -13.92 0.25 0.45
CA SER A 120 -15.02 -0.22 1.30
C SER A 120 -14.52 -1.27 2.26
N ALA A 121 -14.90 -1.16 3.52
CA ALA A 121 -14.56 -2.11 4.56
C ALA A 121 -15.83 -2.51 5.30
N THR A 122 -16.05 -3.82 5.43
CA THR A 122 -17.21 -4.41 6.08
C THR A 122 -16.79 -5.39 7.17
N GLY A 123 -17.70 -5.70 8.10
CA GLY A 123 -17.40 -6.61 9.21
C GLY A 123 -16.39 -6.02 10.20
N GLU A 124 -15.37 -6.80 10.57
CA GLU A 124 -14.30 -6.40 11.47
C GLU A 124 -13.00 -6.02 10.73
N SER A 125 -13.08 -5.87 9.40
CA SER A 125 -11.93 -5.52 8.58
C SER A 125 -11.34 -4.15 8.96
N ARG A 126 -10.02 -4.04 8.82
CA ARG A 126 -9.26 -2.83 9.16
C ARG A 126 -8.38 -2.41 8.02
N VAL A 127 -8.38 -1.11 7.72
CA VAL A 127 -7.45 -0.50 6.77
C VAL A 127 -6.66 0.57 7.49
N ASN A 128 -5.36 0.36 7.54
CA ASN A 128 -4.40 1.31 8.07
C ASN A 128 -3.79 2.08 6.91
N VAL A 129 -4.00 3.40 6.90
CA VAL A 129 -3.44 4.31 5.91
C VAL A 129 -2.33 5.12 6.57
N TYR A 130 -1.14 5.08 5.99
CA TYR A 130 0.05 5.74 6.51
C TYR A 130 0.44 6.89 5.58
N GLY A 131 0.47 8.10 6.13
CA GLY A 131 0.74 9.34 5.41
C GLY A 131 0.75 10.52 6.38
N TYR A 132 0.75 11.75 5.85
CA TYR A 132 0.67 12.97 6.65
C TYR A 132 -0.25 14.00 6.00
N GLY A 133 -0.53 15.09 6.73
CA GLY A 133 -1.41 16.15 6.25
C GLY A 133 -2.84 15.68 5.98
N PHE A 134 -3.32 14.67 6.73
CA PHE A 134 -4.65 14.10 6.52
C PHE A 134 -5.76 15.15 6.64
N GLN A 135 -6.65 15.17 5.68
CA GLN A 135 -7.87 15.99 5.69
C GLN A 135 -9.06 15.09 5.37
N VAL A 136 -10.10 15.18 6.19
CA VAL A 136 -11.35 14.48 5.95
C VAL A 136 -12.39 15.49 5.46
N SER A 137 -13.02 15.18 4.34
CA SER A 137 -14.14 15.94 3.80
C SER A 137 -15.31 15.02 3.54
N THR A 138 -16.53 15.54 3.59
CA THR A 138 -17.75 14.78 3.31
C THR A 138 -18.45 15.37 2.11
N ASN A 139 -18.79 14.55 1.12
CA ASN A 139 -19.50 15.00 -0.08
C ASN A 139 -20.61 13.99 -0.43
N TYR A 140 -21.87 14.46 -0.46
CA TYR A 140 -23.05 13.62 -0.74
C TYR A 140 -23.14 12.31 0.06
N GLY A 141 -22.74 12.32 1.33
CA GLY A 141 -22.76 11.12 2.19
C GLY A 141 -21.57 10.19 2.01
N ALA A 142 -20.65 10.47 1.09
CA ALA A 142 -19.35 9.82 1.02
C ALA A 142 -18.33 10.56 1.89
N VAL A 143 -17.45 9.81 2.55
CA VAL A 143 -16.29 10.36 3.26
C VAL A 143 -15.09 10.29 2.33
N LEU A 144 -14.41 11.41 2.14
CA LEU A 144 -13.23 11.53 1.30
C LEU A 144 -12.04 11.87 2.19
N LEU A 145 -11.07 10.96 2.22
CA LEU A 145 -9.80 11.12 2.91
C LEU A 145 -8.77 11.65 1.91
N HIS A 146 -8.19 12.80 2.21
CA HIS A 146 -7.05 13.35 1.50
C HIS A 146 -5.82 13.30 2.39
N GLY A 147 -4.65 13.32 1.79
CA GLY A 147 -3.39 13.43 2.50
C GLY A 147 -2.22 13.43 1.55
N ILE A 148 -1.03 13.23 2.12
CA ILE A 148 0.23 13.16 1.41
C ILE A 148 0.93 11.86 1.84
N TRP A 149 1.40 11.09 0.87
CA TRP A 149 2.21 9.89 1.09
C TRP A 149 3.63 10.25 1.51
N GLU A 150 4.41 9.27 1.98
CA GLU A 150 5.81 9.49 2.42
C GLU A 150 6.74 10.07 1.34
N ASN A 151 6.37 9.95 0.06
CA ASN A 151 7.12 10.45 -1.08
C ASN A 151 6.62 11.82 -1.59
N ASP A 152 5.93 12.60 -0.75
CA ASP A 152 5.35 13.90 -1.07
C ASP A 152 4.24 13.90 -2.13
N GLU A 153 3.74 12.73 -2.55
CA GLU A 153 2.60 12.65 -3.47
C GLU A 153 1.27 12.77 -2.73
N ALA A 154 0.41 13.67 -3.22
CA ALA A 154 -0.94 13.81 -2.71
C ALA A 154 -1.81 12.60 -3.09
N PHE A 155 -2.74 12.25 -2.20
CA PHE A 155 -3.74 11.22 -2.45
C PHE A 155 -5.14 11.64 -2.03
N SER A 156 -6.11 10.92 -2.59
CA SER A 156 -7.51 11.03 -2.25
C SER A 156 -8.14 9.63 -2.29
N MET A 157 -8.93 9.30 -1.28
CA MET A 157 -9.60 8.01 -1.15
C MET A 157 -11.05 8.17 -0.72
N TYR A 158 -11.96 7.61 -1.51
CA TYR A 158 -13.37 7.56 -1.20
C TYR A 158 -13.63 6.41 -0.24
N LEU A 159 -13.95 6.72 1.00
CA LEU A 159 -14.32 5.76 2.02
C LEU A 159 -15.83 5.51 1.92
N ARG A 160 -16.21 4.35 1.39
CA ARG A 160 -17.58 3.87 1.30
C ARG A 160 -17.89 2.92 2.46
N GLY A 161 -18.67 3.40 3.42
CA GLY A 161 -19.37 2.52 4.36
C GLY A 161 -20.66 2.00 3.73
N GLY A 162 -21.13 0.82 4.15
CA GLY A 162 -22.52 0.44 3.93
C GLY A 162 -23.44 1.45 4.61
N GLU A 163 -24.69 1.61 4.15
CA GLU A 163 -25.66 2.60 4.68
C GLU A 163 -25.92 2.49 6.20
N ARG A 164 -25.45 1.42 6.84
CA ARG A 164 -25.58 1.14 8.28
C ARG A 164 -24.27 1.16 9.05
N ASP A 165 -23.13 1.22 8.37
CA ASP A 165 -21.81 1.15 8.98
C ASP A 165 -21.15 2.53 8.87
N TYR A 166 -21.18 3.27 9.98
CA TYR A 166 -20.40 4.50 10.10
C TYR A 166 -18.93 4.13 9.98
N ALA A 167 -18.25 4.64 8.94
CA ALA A 167 -16.80 4.54 8.84
C ALA A 167 -16.18 5.14 10.11
N ARG A 168 -15.63 4.27 10.97
CA ARG A 168 -14.94 4.69 12.19
C ARG A 168 -13.52 5.04 11.82
N PHE A 169 -13.27 6.31 11.60
CA PHE A 169 -11.92 6.80 11.38
C PHE A 169 -11.26 7.08 12.73
N VAL A 170 -10.12 6.43 12.97
CA VAL A 170 -9.27 6.72 14.13
C VAL A 170 -7.95 7.22 13.58
N LEU A 171 -7.69 8.52 13.74
CA LEU A 171 -6.40 9.09 13.39
C LEU A 171 -5.42 8.78 14.53
N HIS A 172 -4.36 8.05 14.19
CA HIS A 172 -3.24 7.82 15.09
C HIS A 172 -2.08 8.71 14.66
N GLU A 173 -1.75 9.69 15.50
CA GLU A 173 -0.51 10.46 15.33
C GLU A 173 0.66 9.63 15.83
N ILE A 174 1.58 9.29 14.93
CA ILE A 174 2.86 8.67 15.28
C ILE A 174 3.88 9.82 15.42
N PRO A 175 4.48 10.05 16.60
CA PRO A 175 5.49 11.08 16.75
C PRO A 175 6.62 10.82 15.76
N GLU A 176 7.01 11.85 15.00
CA GLU A 176 8.17 11.75 14.11
C GLU A 176 9.40 11.28 14.91
N PRO A 177 10.31 10.49 14.33
CA PRO A 177 11.52 10.05 15.02
C PRO A 177 12.32 11.21 15.64
N GLY A 178 12.26 12.39 15.02
CA GLY A 178 12.87 13.62 15.54
C GLY A 178 12.28 14.10 16.88
N VAL A 179 10.99 13.89 17.13
CA VAL A 179 10.34 14.26 18.40
C VAL A 179 10.92 13.45 19.56
N LEU A 180 11.14 12.15 19.36
CA LEU A 180 11.81 11.31 20.37
C LEU A 180 13.24 11.76 20.63
N GLY A 181 13.96 12.14 19.55
CA GLY A 181 15.29 12.73 19.66
C GLY A 181 15.30 14.03 20.47
N LEU A 182 14.38 14.95 20.17
CA LEU A 182 14.23 16.22 20.89
C LEU A 182 13.86 16.00 22.36
N LEU A 183 12.98 15.04 22.66
CA LEU A 183 12.64 14.67 24.04
C LEU A 183 13.85 14.11 24.78
N ALA A 184 14.65 13.25 24.14
CA ALA A 184 15.87 12.71 24.72
C ALA A 184 16.91 13.81 25.00
N VAL A 185 17.13 14.73 24.05
CA VAL A 185 18.03 15.88 24.22
C VAL A 185 17.53 16.80 25.35
N GLY A 186 16.24 17.13 25.37
CA GLY A 186 15.64 17.91 26.43
C GLY A 186 15.81 17.28 27.81
N TRP A 187 15.66 15.95 27.91
CA TRP A 187 15.90 15.21 29.14
C TRP A 187 17.37 15.29 29.58
N VAL A 188 18.33 15.11 28.66
CA VAL A 188 19.77 15.23 28.96
C VAL A 188 20.14 16.63 29.47
N VAL A 189 19.69 17.67 28.77
CA VAL A 189 19.91 19.08 29.15
C VAL A 189 19.31 19.37 30.54
N SER A 190 18.10 18.86 30.81
CA SER A 190 17.45 19.03 32.12
C SER A 190 18.25 18.40 33.27
N ARG A 191 18.95 17.29 33.00
CA ARG A 191 19.75 16.58 34.01
C ARG A 191 21.06 17.31 34.27
N TRP A 192 21.72 17.82 33.23
CA TRP A 192 22.95 18.60 33.38
C TRP A 192 22.73 19.87 34.19
N ARG A 193 21.63 20.60 33.93
CA ARG A 193 21.30 21.82 34.70
C ARG A 193 21.09 21.54 36.19
N ARG A 194 20.41 20.43 36.54
CA ARG A 194 20.18 20.04 37.94
C ARG A 194 21.49 19.74 38.69
N ASN A 195 22.43 19.08 38.02
CA ASN A 195 23.74 18.78 38.60
C ASN A 195 24.59 20.04 38.82
N ALA A 196 24.54 21.00 37.88
CA ALA A 196 25.25 22.27 38.01
C ALA A 196 24.79 23.10 39.23
N VAL A 197 23.48 23.18 39.48
CA VAL A 197 22.93 23.90 40.64
C VAL A 197 23.37 23.26 41.97
N HIS A 198 23.41 21.93 42.04
CA HIS A 198 23.88 21.22 43.23
C HIS A 198 25.39 21.43 43.48
N ALA A 199 26.19 21.54 42.42
CA ALA A 199 27.61 21.82 42.55
C ALA A 199 27.88 23.23 43.10
N SER A 200 27.07 24.24 42.72
CA SER A 200 27.22 25.62 43.22
C SER A 200 26.76 25.83 44.67
N GLY A 201 25.94 24.94 45.24
CA GLY A 201 25.38 25.10 46.59
C GLY A 201 26.25 24.57 47.74
N ARG A 202 27.42 23.98 47.47
CA ARG A 202 28.29 23.33 48.47
C ARG A 202 29.50 24.17 48.92
N SER A 203 29.60 25.42 48.50
CA SER A 203 30.76 26.29 48.77
C SER A 203 30.58 27.27 49.94
N HIS A 204 29.72 26.96 50.92
CA HIS A 204 29.53 27.78 52.13
C HIS A 204 29.67 26.95 53.40
#